data_AF-A0A1H0GSJ9-F1
#
_entry.id   AF-A0A1H0GSJ9-F1
#
_cell.length_a   1.000
_cell.length_b   1.000
_cell.length_c   1.000
_cell.angle_alpha   90.00
_cell.angle_beta   90.00
_cell.angle_gamma   90.00
#
_symmetry.space_group_name_H-M   'P 1'
#
loop_
_entity.id
_entity.type
_entity.pdbx_description
1 polymer ?
#
loop_
_entity_poly.entity_id
_entity_poly.type
_entity_poly.pdbx_seq_one_letter_code
_entity_poly.pdbx_strand_id
1 'polypeptide(L)'
;MDLIFRYNYAYLDELAEMVEKLNCVLWSVFFLVPTGRGKETDMISPAEHEKVFRWLYDLSKRVPFDIKTTAAQHYRRVVIQQKLREQKGMSDKEHIFYEDALTMGDTGKIDGLGRAPKGVNDGNGFVFISHTGDVFPSGLLPIKAGNVRQTP
;
A
#
# COMPACT_ATOMS: atom_id res chain seq x y z
N MET A 1 4.81 -10.60 6.66
CA MET A 1 3.94 -10.09 5.57
C MET A 1 2.56 -10.50 5.96
N ASP A 2 1.65 -9.55 6.08
CA ASP A 2 0.34 -9.78 6.67
C ASP A 2 -0.74 -9.16 5.79
N LEU A 3 -1.84 -9.90 5.61
CA LEU A 3 -3.02 -9.47 4.87
C LEU A 3 -4.01 -8.86 5.85
N ILE A 4 -4.57 -7.68 5.56
CA ILE A 4 -5.61 -7.02 6.36
C ILE A 4 -6.98 -7.33 5.78
N PHE A 5 -7.83 -7.89 6.63
CA PHE A 5 -9.19 -8.32 6.30
C PHE A 5 -10.03 -8.41 7.59
N ARG A 6 -11.32 -8.69 7.47
CA ARG A 6 -12.29 -8.60 8.58
C ARG A 6 -11.83 -9.30 9.87
N TYR A 7 -11.20 -10.47 9.77
CA TYR A 7 -10.88 -11.30 10.94
C TYR A 7 -9.66 -10.85 11.73
N ASN A 8 -8.80 -9.98 11.17
CA ASN A 8 -7.62 -9.50 11.86
C ASN A 8 -7.54 -7.97 12.05
N TYR A 9 -8.51 -7.23 11.51
CA TYR A 9 -8.62 -5.79 11.70
C TYR A 9 -8.62 -5.36 13.18
N ALA A 10 -9.22 -6.18 14.06
CA ALA A 10 -9.26 -5.88 15.50
C ALA A 10 -7.92 -6.12 16.22
N TYR A 11 -6.95 -6.79 15.59
CA TYR A 11 -5.68 -7.21 16.21
C TYR A 11 -4.45 -6.49 15.62
N LEU A 12 -4.65 -5.32 15.00
CA LEU A 12 -3.59 -4.62 14.29
C LEU A 12 -2.44 -4.19 15.20
N ASP A 13 -2.75 -3.77 16.43
CA ASP A 13 -1.74 -3.37 17.40
C ASP A 13 -0.91 -4.57 17.87
N GLU A 14 -1.53 -5.72 18.15
CA GLU A 14 -0.85 -6.94 18.54
C GLU A 14 0.04 -7.49 17.41
N LEU A 15 -0.41 -7.37 16.16
CA LEU A 15 0.40 -7.71 14.99
C LEU A 15 1.63 -6.80 14.88
N ALA A 16 1.47 -5.49 15.09
CA ALA A 16 2.58 -4.54 15.06
C ALA A 16 3.60 -4.85 16.18
N GLU A 17 3.14 -5.11 17.40
CA GLU A 17 4.01 -5.50 18.52
C GLU A 17 4.76 -6.80 18.24
N MET A 18 4.10 -7.79 17.64
CA MET A 18 4.74 -9.05 17.27
C MET A 18 5.84 -8.82 16.24
N VAL A 19 5.58 -8.01 15.22
CA VAL A 19 6.54 -7.67 14.17
C VAL A 19 7.75 -6.92 14.75
N GLU A 20 7.53 -6.01 15.70
CA GLU A 20 8.60 -5.30 16.41
C GLU A 20 9.51 -6.26 17.18
N LYS A 21 8.95 -7.23 17.91
CA LYS A 21 9.70 -8.26 18.65
C LYS A 21 10.54 -9.16 17.73
N LEU A 22 10.16 -9.30 16.46
CA LEU A 22 10.89 -10.10 15.48
C LEU A 22 12.12 -9.39 14.91
N ASN A 23 12.38 -8.12 15.26
CA ASN A 23 13.50 -7.31 14.74
C ASN A 23 13.55 -7.30 13.21
N CYS A 24 12.39 -7.20 12.54
CA CYS A 24 12.34 -7.12 11.10
C CYS A 24 12.81 -5.75 10.59
N VAL A 25 13.38 -5.70 9.39
CA VAL A 25 13.74 -4.43 8.73
C VAL A 25 12.54 -3.79 8.03
N LEU A 26 11.59 -4.61 7.56
CA LEU A 26 10.44 -4.18 6.77
C LEU A 26 9.21 -5.04 7.07
N TRP A 27 8.10 -4.39 7.38
CA TRP A 27 6.78 -4.98 7.43
C TRP A 27 5.98 -4.68 6.17
N SER A 28 5.56 -5.73 5.45
CA SER A 28 4.74 -5.62 4.25
C SER A 28 3.28 -5.95 4.56
N VAL A 29 2.42 -4.94 4.48
CA VAL A 29 0.99 -4.98 4.80
C VAL A 29 0.18 -5.01 3.50
N PHE A 30 -0.65 -6.03 3.33
CA PHE A 30 -1.47 -6.23 2.14
C PHE A 30 -2.93 -5.94 2.45
N PHE A 31 -3.65 -5.32 1.53
CA PHE A 31 -5.09 -5.17 1.65
C PHE A 31 -5.79 -6.19 0.76
N LEU A 32 -6.89 -6.77 1.26
CA LEU A 32 -7.65 -7.76 0.52
C LEU A 32 -8.23 -7.16 -0.77
N VAL A 33 -7.85 -7.75 -1.90
CA VAL A 33 -8.48 -7.52 -3.20
C VAL A 33 -9.37 -8.72 -3.49
N PRO A 34 -10.66 -8.52 -3.81
CA PRO A 34 -11.62 -9.61 -4.00
C PRO A 34 -11.44 -10.26 -5.39
N THR A 35 -10.24 -10.80 -5.64
CA THR A 35 -9.90 -11.55 -6.84
C THR A 35 -9.47 -12.98 -6.47
N GLY A 36 -9.75 -13.93 -7.37
CA GLY A 36 -9.44 -15.34 -7.15
C GLY A 36 -10.15 -15.92 -5.93
N ARG A 37 -9.41 -16.16 -4.84
CA ARG A 37 -9.92 -16.76 -3.59
C ARG A 37 -10.41 -15.73 -2.56
N GLY A 38 -10.15 -14.43 -2.78
CA GLY A 38 -10.61 -13.36 -1.90
C GLY A 38 -12.11 -13.11 -2.06
N LYS A 39 -12.83 -12.93 -0.95
CA LYS A 39 -14.26 -12.63 -0.94
C LYS A 39 -14.50 -11.18 -0.52
N GLU A 40 -15.45 -10.51 -1.17
CA GLU A 40 -15.87 -9.16 -0.78
C GLU A 40 -16.39 -9.10 0.66
N THR A 41 -17.04 -10.17 1.13
CA THR A 41 -17.55 -10.26 2.51
C THR A 41 -16.45 -10.18 3.56
N ASP A 42 -15.23 -10.59 3.20
CA ASP A 42 -14.08 -10.61 4.10
C ASP A 42 -13.31 -9.27 4.06
N MET A 43 -13.66 -8.34 3.17
CA MET A 43 -13.07 -7.02 3.14
C MET A 43 -13.51 -6.20 4.36
N ILE A 44 -12.58 -5.37 4.86
CA ILE A 44 -12.93 -4.29 5.77
C ILE A 44 -13.71 -3.21 5.01
N SER A 45 -14.58 -2.48 5.69
CA SER A 45 -15.37 -1.40 5.10
C SER A 45 -14.48 -0.25 4.60
N PRO A 46 -14.97 0.63 3.72
CA PRO A 46 -14.24 1.83 3.31
C PRO A 46 -13.84 2.74 4.49
N ALA A 47 -14.68 2.82 5.53
CA ALA A 47 -14.39 3.60 6.72
C ALA A 47 -13.26 2.97 7.55
N GLU A 48 -13.23 1.64 7.65
CA GLU A 48 -12.14 0.91 8.30
C GLU A 48 -10.84 1.01 7.51
N HIS A 49 -10.86 0.95 6.18
CA HIS A 49 -9.67 1.23 5.36
C HIS A 49 -9.03 2.56 5.73
N GLU A 50 -9.83 3.63 5.81
CA GLU A 50 -9.35 4.96 6.20
C GLU A 50 -8.76 4.96 7.63
N LYS A 51 -9.37 4.25 8.57
CA LYS A 51 -8.84 4.08 9.93
C LYS A 51 -7.49 3.37 9.92
N VAL A 52 -7.37 2.24 9.19
CA VAL A 52 -6.09 1.51 9.05
C VAL A 52 -5.03 2.39 8.40
N PHE A 53 -5.35 3.15 7.35
CA PHE A 53 -4.37 4.03 6.71
C PHE A 53 -3.86 5.12 7.65
N ARG A 54 -4.72 5.72 8.47
CA ARG A 54 -4.27 6.71 9.47
C ARG A 54 -3.43 6.03 10.56
N TRP A 55 -3.86 4.87 11.03
CA TRP A 55 -3.12 4.08 12.00
C TRP A 55 -1.73 3.68 11.47
N LEU A 56 -1.61 3.23 10.21
CA LEU A 56 -0.32 2.91 9.57
C LEU A 56 0.59 4.13 9.46
N TYR A 57 0.03 5.31 9.14
CA TYR A 57 0.79 6.56 9.13
C TYR A 57 1.36 6.86 10.51
N ASP A 58 0.52 6.80 11.55
CA ASP A 58 0.95 7.07 12.91
C ASP A 58 1.93 6.01 13.42
N LEU A 59 1.72 4.73 13.11
CA LEU A 59 2.64 3.63 13.42
C LEU A 59 4.02 3.84 12.79
N SER A 60 4.07 4.23 11.50
CA SER A 60 5.33 4.44 10.77
C SER A 60 6.25 5.51 11.37
N LYS A 61 5.72 6.40 12.22
CA LYS A 61 6.50 7.43 12.93
C LYS A 61 7.17 6.91 14.21
N ARG A 62 6.75 5.75 14.73
CA ARG A 62 7.12 5.26 16.06
C ARG A 62 7.91 3.96 16.04
N VAL A 63 7.66 3.09 15.07
CA VAL A 63 8.30 1.78 14.98
C VAL A 63 9.70 1.88 14.38
N PRO A 64 10.62 0.96 14.74
CA PRO A 64 12.01 0.97 14.26
C PRO A 64 12.20 0.32 12.88
N PHE A 65 11.12 -0.03 12.18
CA PHE A 65 11.14 -0.75 10.90
C PHE A 65 10.29 -0.06 9.85
N ASP A 66 10.58 -0.32 8.57
CA ASP A 66 9.80 0.26 7.49
C ASP A 66 8.45 -0.42 7.32
N ILE A 67 7.45 0.34 6.86
CA ILE A 67 6.14 -0.18 6.50
C ILE A 67 5.87 0.04 5.02
N LYS A 68 5.62 -1.05 4.30
CA LYS A 68 5.18 -1.03 2.90
C LYS A 68 3.76 -1.57 2.80
N THR A 69 2.95 -0.89 1.98
CA THR A 69 1.58 -1.33 1.70
C THR A 69 1.44 -1.88 0.28
N THR A 70 0.68 -2.96 0.11
CA THR A 70 0.31 -3.54 -1.20
C THR A 70 -1.21 -3.54 -1.36
N ALA A 71 -1.69 -3.27 -2.58
CA ALA A 71 -3.11 -3.06 -2.89
C ALA A 71 -3.77 -1.92 -2.08
N ALA A 72 -2.98 -0.89 -1.79
CA ALA A 72 -3.36 0.22 -0.90
C ALA A 72 -3.06 1.59 -1.55
N GLN A 73 -3.47 1.78 -2.80
CA GLN A 73 -3.18 2.99 -3.59
C GLN A 73 -3.61 4.27 -2.84
N HIS A 74 -4.71 4.18 -2.10
CA HIS A 74 -5.25 5.26 -1.28
C HIS A 74 -4.34 5.68 -0.10
N TYR A 75 -3.42 4.83 0.35
CA TYR A 75 -2.55 5.14 1.48
C TYR A 75 -1.69 6.38 1.21
N ARG A 76 -1.18 6.55 -0.03
CA ARG A 76 -0.42 7.74 -0.42
C ARG A 76 -1.21 9.03 -0.20
N ARG A 77 -2.51 9.04 -0.54
CA ARG A 77 -3.40 10.18 -0.27
C ARG A 77 -3.46 10.47 1.23
N VAL A 78 -3.63 9.43 2.07
CA VAL A 78 -3.74 9.60 3.52
C VAL A 78 -2.45 10.17 4.11
N VAL A 79 -1.28 9.68 3.70
CA VAL A 79 0.04 10.23 4.12
C VAL A 79 0.13 11.72 3.81
N ILE A 80 -0.22 12.12 2.58
CA ILE A 80 -0.21 13.53 2.15
C ILE A 80 -1.17 14.36 3.02
N GLN A 81 -2.41 13.88 3.19
CA GLN A 81 -3.41 14.58 3.99
C GLN A 81 -3.01 14.73 5.47
N GLN A 82 -2.36 13.73 6.06
CA GLN A 82 -1.89 13.80 7.46
C GLN A 82 -0.71 14.76 7.61
N LYS A 83 0.28 14.71 6.71
CA LYS A 83 1.37 15.70 6.68
C LYS A 83 0.85 17.13 6.57
N LEU A 84 -0.13 17.35 5.69
CA LEU A 84 -0.78 18.67 5.53
C LEU A 84 -1.52 19.11 6.79
N ARG A 85 -2.19 18.20 7.51
CA ARG A 85 -2.85 18.53 8.80
C ARG A 85 -1.86 18.90 9.88
N GLU A 86 -0.75 18.16 9.97
CA GLU A 86 0.35 18.46 10.89
C GLU A 86 0.98 19.83 10.57
N GLN A 87 1.16 20.16 9.28
CA GLN A 87 1.68 21.46 8.83
C GLN A 87 0.70 22.63 8.98
N LYS A 88 -0.61 22.42 8.82
CA LYS A 88 -1.63 23.45 9.07
C LYS A 88 -1.75 23.83 10.55
N GLY A 89 -1.25 22.99 11.45
CA GLY A 89 -0.97 23.40 12.83
C GLY A 89 0.17 24.42 12.97
N MET A 90 0.87 24.77 11.88
CA MET A 90 2.08 25.61 11.88
C MET A 90 2.09 26.82 10.91
N SER A 91 1.23 26.96 9.89
CA SER A 91 1.12 28.23 9.13
C SER A 91 -0.10 28.36 8.19
N ASP A 92 -0.67 29.58 8.13
CA ASP A 92 -1.69 30.07 7.19
C ASP A 92 -1.15 30.22 5.75
N LYS A 93 -1.23 29.18 4.93
CA LYS A 93 -1.14 29.32 3.47
C LYS A 93 -2.35 28.65 2.81
N GLU A 94 -3.28 29.47 2.31
CA GLU A 94 -4.61 29.07 1.85
C GLU A 94 -4.65 28.35 0.49
N HIS A 95 -3.52 28.20 -0.20
CA HIS A 95 -3.47 27.47 -1.47
C HIS A 95 -2.55 26.25 -1.39
N ILE A 96 -3.12 25.09 -1.71
CA ILE A 96 -2.45 23.79 -1.67
C ILE A 96 -2.30 23.28 -3.11
N PHE A 97 -1.07 23.16 -3.59
CA PHE A 97 -0.79 22.50 -4.86
C PHE A 97 -0.49 21.01 -4.60
N TYR A 98 -1.20 20.12 -5.30
CA TYR A 98 -0.98 18.66 -5.24
C TYR A 98 0.48 18.28 -5.55
N GLU A 99 1.14 19.12 -6.35
CA GLU A 99 2.53 19.00 -6.75
C GLU A 99 3.51 19.20 -5.58
N ASP A 100 3.18 20.02 -4.59
CA ASP A 100 4.07 20.29 -3.43
C ASP A 100 4.29 19.03 -2.59
N ALA A 101 3.26 18.18 -2.46
CA ALA A 101 3.34 16.89 -1.78
C ALA A 101 4.06 15.80 -2.61
N LEU A 102 4.21 16.02 -3.93
CA LEU A 102 4.89 15.12 -4.87
C LEU A 102 6.35 15.54 -5.12
N THR A 103 6.66 16.84 -5.13
CA THR A 103 8.00 17.41 -5.36
C THR A 103 8.81 17.57 -4.08
N MET A 104 8.16 17.84 -2.93
CA MET A 104 8.75 17.56 -1.61
C MET A 104 8.55 16.09 -1.20
N GLY A 105 8.21 15.24 -2.18
CA GLY A 105 7.97 13.83 -2.08
C GLY A 105 9.24 13.02 -1.82
N ASP A 106 9.92 13.32 -0.72
CA ASP A 106 10.82 12.40 -0.02
C ASP A 106 10.07 11.18 0.56
N THR A 107 8.88 10.88 0.02
CA THR A 107 8.30 9.54 0.06
C THR A 107 9.21 8.51 -0.60
N GLY A 108 10.20 8.92 -1.40
CA GLY A 108 11.19 8.03 -2.02
C GLY A 108 12.40 7.69 -1.15
N LYS A 109 12.63 8.39 -0.04
CA LYS A 109 13.75 8.11 0.88
C LYS A 109 13.29 8.23 2.33
N ILE A 110 12.63 7.19 2.81
CA ILE A 110 12.80 6.80 4.20
C ILE A 110 13.76 5.61 4.13
N ASP A 111 14.95 5.78 4.69
CA ASP A 111 15.96 4.73 4.87
C ASP A 111 16.49 3.98 3.61
N GLY A 112 16.57 4.64 2.45
CA GLY A 112 17.22 4.07 1.25
C GLY A 112 16.41 3.01 0.49
N LEU A 113 15.22 2.65 0.97
CA LEU A 113 14.26 1.81 0.24
C LEU A 113 13.39 2.68 -0.67
N GLY A 114 13.81 2.82 -1.93
CA GLY A 114 13.12 3.59 -2.95
C GLY A 114 11.65 3.19 -3.10
N ARG A 115 10.74 4.15 -2.91
CA ARG A 115 9.32 3.96 -3.26
C ARG A 115 9.10 4.30 -4.73
N ALA A 116 8.30 3.49 -5.43
CA ALA A 116 7.97 3.75 -6.82
C ALA A 116 7.33 5.15 -6.97
N PRO A 117 7.85 6.02 -7.85
CA PRO A 117 7.37 7.40 -7.96
C PRO A 117 5.97 7.47 -8.56
N LYS A 118 5.61 6.50 -9.40
CA LYS A 118 4.31 6.37 -10.07
C LYS A 118 3.38 5.40 -9.33
N GLY A 119 2.07 5.60 -9.49
CA GLY A 119 1.03 4.70 -9.00
C GLY A 119 1.00 3.36 -9.75
N VAL A 120 -0.16 2.70 -9.75
CA VAL A 120 -0.44 1.36 -10.32
C VAL A 120 0.37 1.08 -11.60
N ASN A 121 1.07 -0.06 -11.63
CA ASN A 121 2.01 -0.47 -12.67
C ASN A 121 1.53 -1.67 -13.50
N ASP A 122 0.25 -2.03 -13.44
CA ASP A 122 -0.34 -3.12 -14.21
C ASP A 122 -0.08 -2.90 -15.71
N GLY A 123 0.66 -3.82 -16.34
CA GLY A 123 1.06 -3.73 -17.74
C GLY A 123 2.12 -2.66 -18.06
N ASN A 124 2.71 -2.03 -17.04
CA ASN A 124 3.72 -0.97 -17.19
C ASN A 124 5.00 -1.34 -16.44
N GLY A 125 5.93 -2.00 -17.14
CA GLY A 125 7.22 -2.45 -16.59
C GLY A 125 7.15 -3.78 -15.82
N PHE A 126 5.97 -4.40 -15.73
CA PHE A 126 5.76 -5.72 -15.17
C PHE A 126 4.56 -6.41 -15.84
N VAL A 127 4.61 -7.74 -15.96
CA VAL A 127 3.50 -8.60 -16.36
C VAL A 127 3.51 -9.87 -15.50
N PHE A 128 2.34 -10.46 -15.28
CA PHE A 128 2.18 -11.74 -14.59
C PHE A 128 2.03 -12.87 -15.61
N ILE A 129 2.82 -13.94 -15.47
CA ILE A 129 2.70 -15.16 -16.27
C ILE A 129 2.22 -16.27 -15.35
N SER A 130 1.05 -16.83 -15.65
CA SER A 130 0.50 -17.95 -14.90
C SER A 130 1.29 -19.25 -15.13
N HIS A 131 1.07 -20.26 -14.28
CA HIS A 131 1.70 -21.57 -14.43
C HIS A 131 1.35 -22.31 -15.74
N THR A 132 0.29 -21.89 -16.45
CA THR A 132 -0.11 -22.43 -17.77
C THR A 132 0.46 -21.60 -18.94
N GLY A 133 1.17 -20.50 -18.66
CA GLY A 133 1.75 -19.61 -19.66
C GLY A 133 0.88 -18.42 -20.05
N ASP A 134 -0.34 -18.29 -19.52
CA ASP A 134 -1.18 -17.13 -19.80
C ASP A 134 -0.57 -15.85 -19.21
N VAL A 135 -0.51 -14.79 -20.02
CA VAL A 135 0.06 -13.48 -19.68
C VAL A 135 -1.04 -12.52 -19.26
N PHE A 136 -0.83 -11.81 -18.16
CA PHE A 136 -1.73 -10.80 -17.62
C PHE A 136 -0.96 -9.51 -17.32
N PRO A 137 -1.59 -8.32 -17.39
CA PRO A 137 -0.96 -7.06 -16.99
C PRO A 137 -0.50 -7.06 -15.52
N SER A 138 -1.21 -7.78 -14.64
CA SER A 138 -0.83 -8.03 -13.25
C SER A 138 -1.47 -9.31 -12.73
N GLY A 139 -1.07 -9.75 -11.53
CA GLY A 139 -1.72 -10.88 -10.86
C GLY A 139 -3.13 -10.58 -10.32
N LEU A 140 -3.59 -9.33 -10.40
CA LEU A 140 -4.88 -8.87 -9.87
C LEU A 140 -5.85 -8.44 -10.97
N LEU A 141 -5.37 -8.12 -12.18
CA LEU A 141 -6.20 -7.73 -13.31
C LEU A 141 -6.43 -8.94 -14.24
N PRO A 142 -7.62 -9.57 -14.25
CA PRO A 142 -7.88 -10.82 -14.96
C PRO A 142 -8.13 -10.60 -16.46
N ILE A 143 -7.28 -9.81 -17.12
CA ILE A 143 -7.31 -9.56 -18.56
C ILE A 143 -6.17 -10.34 -19.20
N LYS A 144 -6.49 -11.43 -19.89
CA LYS A 144 -5.49 -12.25 -20.60
C LYS A 144 -4.99 -11.52 -21.84
N ALA A 145 -3.69 -11.27 -21.91
CA ALA A 145 -3.01 -10.59 -23.01
C ALA A 145 -2.38 -11.54 -24.04
N GLY A 146 -2.30 -12.84 -23.72
CA GLY A 146 -1.71 -13.86 -24.60
C GLY A 146 -1.27 -15.10 -23.83
N ASN A 147 -0.49 -15.98 -24.48
CA ASN A 147 0.15 -17.12 -23.83
C ASN A 147 1.55 -17.36 -24.42
N VAL A 148 2.59 -17.31 -23.58
CA VAL A 148 4.00 -17.44 -24.00
C VAL A 148 4.35 -18.82 -24.56
N ARG A 149 3.51 -19.83 -24.33
CA ARG A 149 3.70 -21.18 -24.89
C ARG A 149 3.15 -21.31 -26.32
N GLN A 150 2.32 -20.36 -26.77
CA GLN A 150 1.75 -20.37 -28.13
C GLN A 150 2.53 -19.46 -29.07
N THR A 151 2.90 -18.27 -28.60
CA THR A 151 3.68 -17.29 -29.35
C THR A 151 4.68 -16.66 -28.38
N PRO A 152 5.98 -16.99 -28.49
CA PRO A 152 7.03 -16.42 -27.65
C PRO A 152 7.15 -14.90 -27.78
#